data_AF-E8M0H5-F1
#
_entry.id   AF-E8M0H5-F1
#
_cell.length_a   1.000
_cell.length_b   1.000
_cell.length_c   1.000
_cell.angle_alpha   90.00
_cell.angle_beta   90.00
_cell.angle_gamma   90.00
#
_symmetry.space_group_name_H-M   'P 1'
#
loop_
_entity.id
_entity.type
_entity.pdbx_description
1 polymer ?
#
loop_
_entity_poly.entity_id
_entity_poly.type
_entity_poly.pdbx_seq_one_letter_code
_entity_poly.pdbx_strand_id
1 'polypeptide(L)' 'MEPLVTLNELARLLNKSKVTIWRWWAKDKILPPPIQYKGRTLGWKKETIEKWLLEQ' A
#
# COMPACT_ATOMS: atom_id res chain seq x y z
N MET A 1 13.83 -8.23 10.11
CA MET A 1 12.85 -7.13 10.10
C MET A 1 12.19 -7.15 8.73
N GLU A 2 10.95 -7.63 8.64
CA GLU A 2 10.18 -7.54 7.39
C GLU A 2 9.89 -6.05 7.11
N PRO A 3 10.32 -5.49 5.96
CA PRO A 3 10.05 -4.10 5.67
C PRO A 3 8.53 -3.92 5.45
N LEU A 4 7.95 -2.99 6.21
CA LEU A 4 6.58 -2.55 6.04
C LEU A 4 6.59 -1.27 5.20
N VAL A 5 5.88 -1.28 4.09
CA VAL A 5 5.70 -0.11 3.23
C VAL A 5 4.55 0.71 3.81
N THR A 6 4.85 1.87 4.34
CA THR A 6 3.80 2.81 4.78
C THR A 6 3.13 3.47 3.57
N LEU A 7 1.97 4.11 3.77
CA LEU A 7 1.29 4.89 2.72
C LEU A 7 2.21 5.94 2.08
N ASN A 8 3.06 6.59 2.88
CA ASN A 8 4.03 7.58 2.39
C ASN A 8 5.10 6.95 1.50
N GLU A 9 5.62 5.78 1.89
CA GLU A 9 6.60 5.05 1.08
C GLU A 9 5.97 4.54 -0.21
N LEU A 10 4.76 4.00 -0.13
CA LEU A 10 4.03 3.51 -1.30
C LEU A 10 3.77 4.64 -2.31
N ALA A 11 3.36 5.81 -1.80
CA ALA A 11 3.18 7.02 -2.59
C ALA A 11 4.50 7.47 -3.27
N ARG A 12 5.64 7.39 -2.55
CA ARG A 12 6.96 7.71 -3.11
C ARG A 12 7.41 6.69 -4.16
N LEU A 13 7.27 5.40 -3.88
CA LEU A 13 7.62 4.28 -4.77
C LEU A 13 6.87 4.37 -6.10
N LEU A 14 5.57 4.62 -6.05
CA LEU A 14 4.71 4.73 -7.22
C LEU A 14 4.75 6.12 -7.87
N ASN A 15 5.46 7.08 -7.26
CA ASN A 15 5.45 8.49 -7.63
C ASN A 15 4.01 9.05 -7.79
N LYS A 16 3.10 8.61 -6.91
CA LYS A 16 1.68 9.01 -6.90
C LYS A 16 1.32 9.70 -5.60
N SER A 17 0.28 10.54 -5.65
CA SER A 17 -0.25 11.17 -4.45
C SER A 17 -0.90 10.15 -3.52
N LYS A 18 -0.81 10.40 -2.20
CA LYS A 18 -1.46 9.58 -1.16
C LYS A 18 -2.96 9.36 -1.41
N VAL A 19 -3.63 10.37 -1.97
CA VAL A 19 -5.05 10.32 -2.35
C VAL A 19 -5.30 9.26 -3.44
N THR A 20 -4.41 9.16 -4.43
CA THR A 20 -4.50 8.15 -5.50
C THR A 20 -4.36 6.75 -4.92
N ILE A 21 -3.38 6.54 -4.03
CA ILE A 21 -3.19 5.27 -3.32
C ILE A 21 -4.44 4.91 -2.50
N TRP A 22 -4.99 5.87 -1.76
CA TRP A 22 -6.20 5.64 -0.97
C TRP A 22 -7.40 5.32 -1.86
N ARG A 23 -7.53 5.99 -3.01
CA ARG A 23 -8.57 5.73 -4.00
C ARG A 23 -8.41 4.35 -4.64
N TRP A 24 -7.19 3.90 -4.91
CA TRP A 24 -6.90 2.56 -5.41
C TRP A 24 -7.28 1.47 -4.41
N TRP A 25 -7.10 1.72 -3.12
CA TRP A 25 -7.55 0.80 -2.08
C TRP A 25 -9.06 0.85 -1.86
N ALA A 26 -9.64 2.05 -1.74
CA ALA A 26 -11.02 2.25 -1.36
C ALA A 26 -12.03 2.03 -2.51
N LYS A 27 -11.66 2.42 -3.74
CA LYS A 27 -12.54 2.41 -4.91
C LYS A 27 -12.18 1.31 -5.90
N ASP A 28 -10.94 1.30 -6.37
CA ASP A 28 -10.50 0.34 -7.38
C ASP A 28 -10.27 -1.06 -6.79
N LYS A 29 -10.07 -1.19 -5.47
CA LYS A 29 -9.74 -2.44 -4.76
C LYS A 29 -8.56 -3.20 -5.37
N ILE A 30 -7.70 -2.49 -6.10
CA ILE A 30 -6.48 -3.05 -6.69
C ILE A 30 -5.39 -3.17 -5.63
N LEU A 31 -5.39 -2.29 -4.62
CA LEU A 31 -4.37 -2.29 -3.60
C LEU A 31 -4.63 -3.43 -2.60
N PRO A 32 -3.61 -4.25 -2.23
CA PRO A 32 -3.77 -5.29 -1.24
C PRO A 32 -4.23 -4.74 0.13
N PRO A 33 -4.81 -5.58 1.00
CA PRO A 33 -5.26 -5.13 2.30
C PRO A 33 -4.07 -4.67 3.15
N PRO A 34 -4.11 -3.45 3.71
CA PRO A 34 -3.09 -3.01 4.65
C PRO A 34 -3.17 -3.79 5.95
N ILE A 35 -2.03 -3.89 6.62
CA ILE A 35 -1.97 -4.22 8.02
C ILE A 35 -2.57 -3.05 8.79
N GLN A 36 -3.74 -3.29 9.36
CA GLN A 36 -4.40 -2.36 10.27
C GLN A 36 -4.08 -2.76 11.70
N TYR A 37 -3.60 -1.82 12.50
CA TYR A 37 -3.37 -2.03 13.92
C TYR A 37 -4.12 -0.98 14.71
N LYS A 38 -5.04 -1.42 15.58
CA LYS A 38 -5.88 -0.55 16.42
C LYS A 38 -6.58 0.58 15.63
N GLY A 39 -7.18 0.25 14.49
CA GLY A 39 -7.93 1.22 13.67
C GLY A 39 -7.07 2.22 12.89
N ARG A 40 -5.75 2.11 12.94
CA ARG A 40 -4.83 2.87 12.08
C ARG A 40 -4.18 1.95 11.06
N THR A 41 -4.14 2.41 9.82
CA THR A 41 -3.40 1.75 8.73
C THR A 41 -1.91 1.84 9.05
N LEU A 42 -1.29 0.72 9.41
CA LEU A 42 0.11 0.66 9.80
C LEU A 42 1.02 0.58 8.56
N GLY A 43 0.57 -0.11 7.52
CA GLY A 43 1.23 -0.18 6.21
C GLY A 43 0.92 -1.49 5.50
N TRP A 44 1.65 -1.78 4.44
CA TRP A 44 1.58 -3.02 3.69
C TRP A 44 2.87 -3.81 3.88
N LYS A 45 2.81 -5.14 3.79
CA LYS A 45 4.05 -5.92 3.65
C LYS A 45 4.68 -5.55 2.32
N LYS A 46 5.99 -5.24 2.33
CA LYS A 46 6.72 -4.90 1.10
C LYS A 46 6.60 -6.00 0.05
N GLU A 47 6.76 -7.27 0.46
CA GLU A 47 6.61 -8.42 -0.44
C GLU A 47 5.24 -8.48 -1.12
N THR A 48 4.16 -8.13 -0.42
CA THR A 48 2.82 -8.12 -1.01
C THR A 48 2.67 -7.01 -2.04
N ILE A 49 3.24 -5.84 -1.78
CA ILE A 49 3.26 -4.73 -2.73
C ILE A 49 4.13 -5.05 -3.94
N GLU A 50 5.31 -5.63 -3.72
CA GLU A 50 6.22 -6.03 -4.79
C GLU A 50 5.59 -7.10 -5.69
N LYS A 51 4.92 -8.11 -5.11
CA LYS A 51 4.16 -9.10 -5.87
C LYS A 51 3.02 -8.46 -6.66
N TRP A 52 2.25 -7.58 -6.01
CA TRP A 52 1.17 -6.85 -6.67
C TRP A 52 1.65 -6.00 -7.85
N LEU A 53 2.79 -5.31 -7.68
CA LEU A 53 3.45 -4.56 -8.75
C LEU A 53 3.92 -5.44 -9.90
N LEU A 54 4.29 -6.69 -9.61
CA LEU A 54 4.76 -7.65 -10.60
C LEU A 54 3.61 -8.32 -11.37
N GLU A 55 2.41 -8.39 -10.76
CA GLU A 55 1.19 -8.94 -11.36
C GLU A 55 0.39 -7.91 -12.20
N GLN A 56 0.82 -6.64 -12.23
CA GLN A 56 0.20 -5.55 -12.99
C GLN A 56 0.77 -5.41 -14.41
#